data_AF-A0A7G9YH05-F1
#
_entry.id   AF-A0A7G9YH05-F1
#
_cell.length_a   1.000
_cell.length_b   1.000
_cell.length_c   1.000
_cell.angle_alpha   90.00
_cell.angle_beta   90.00
_cell.angle_gamma   90.00
#
_symmetry.space_group_name_H-M   'P 1'
#
loop_
_entity.id
_entity.type
_entity.pdbx_description
1 polymer ?
#
loop_
_entity_poly.entity_id
_entity_poly.type
_entity_poly.pdbx_seq_one_letter_code
_entity_poly.pdbx_strand_id
1 'polypeptide(L)'
;MQPGNREVKRPGISVKEKFGVFCMIIASIYLIYVSIFPIIFNLTGDFNGFDLAINLIIFIIGIGVLNSAVLFARRTVLYAESIDLAFDYFYPRIEPVLREVASVQVDFEMMKDRLDAMNRNIEHLRRQIGPAEPPRDAGSLVGTSVTAFMHIVLLANITLGVFIFLLQDTRGYTPYVLTVLYVVWWLAVTAEYDLWKVSGSWTWVFVPILFVPAICILTNKLAGSYTLLAWMALGLVAYIGSYYLWGRYLIHEMLPFDLHHHPKIDSVKTRYLGWDRKDEQ
;
A
#
# COMPACT_ATOMS: atom_id res chain seq x y z
N MET A 1 -1.45 -20.49 40.38
CA MET A 1 -1.82 -19.41 39.44
C MET A 1 -2.80 -19.99 38.43
N GLN A 2 -4.06 -19.58 38.49
CA GLN A 2 -5.14 -20.06 37.60
C GLN A 2 -4.95 -19.49 36.18
N PRO A 3 -5.16 -20.28 35.12
CA PRO A 3 -5.24 -19.75 33.76
C PRO A 3 -6.55 -18.97 33.63
N GLY A 4 -6.42 -17.65 33.54
CA GLY A 4 -7.53 -16.73 33.31
C GLY A 4 -8.21 -17.04 31.98
N ASN A 5 -9.46 -17.44 32.08
CA ASN A 5 -10.40 -17.66 30.98
C ASN A 5 -10.60 -16.33 30.24
N ARG A 6 -9.79 -16.06 29.21
CA ARG A 6 -9.99 -14.92 28.31
C ARG A 6 -10.95 -15.37 27.23
N GLU A 7 -12.23 -15.00 27.38
CA GLU A 7 -13.19 -15.11 26.31
C GLU A 7 -12.68 -14.33 25.10
N VAL A 8 -12.27 -15.07 24.06
CA VAL A 8 -11.91 -14.52 22.77
C VAL A 8 -13.19 -13.91 22.18
N LYS A 9 -13.26 -12.58 22.20
CA LYS A 9 -14.36 -11.82 21.63
C LYS A 9 -14.30 -12.03 20.11
N ARG A 10 -15.13 -12.96 19.63
CA ARG A 10 -15.29 -13.32 18.21
C ARG A 10 -15.36 -12.03 17.37
N PRO A 11 -14.71 -11.96 16.20
CA PRO A 11 -14.90 -10.88 15.24
C PRO A 11 -16.30 -11.01 14.64
N GLY A 12 -17.31 -10.70 15.45
CA GLY A 12 -18.69 -10.66 15.03
C GLY A 12 -18.85 -9.51 14.06
N ILE A 13 -19.33 -9.83 12.86
CA ILE A 13 -19.89 -8.94 11.84
C ILE A 13 -20.31 -7.61 12.45
N SER A 14 -19.79 -6.51 11.89
CA SER A 14 -20.05 -5.15 12.35
C SER A 14 -21.55 -4.95 12.54
N VAL A 15 -21.96 -4.40 13.68
CA VAL A 15 -23.38 -4.15 14.01
C VAL A 15 -24.06 -3.33 12.91
N LYS A 16 -23.29 -2.47 12.21
CA LYS A 16 -23.73 -1.67 11.07
C LYS A 16 -24.09 -2.53 9.85
N GLU A 17 -23.34 -3.59 9.58
CA GLU A 17 -23.60 -4.49 8.44
C GLU A 17 -24.82 -5.37 8.70
N LYS A 18 -24.97 -5.88 9.93
CA LYS A 18 -26.18 -6.60 10.35
C LYS A 18 -27.43 -5.73 10.24
N PHE A 19 -27.33 -4.47 10.65
CA PHE A 19 -28.42 -3.50 10.54
C PHE A 19 -28.73 -3.17 9.07
N GLY A 20 -27.71 -3.01 8.23
CA GLY A 20 -27.89 -2.76 6.79
C GLY A 20 -28.61 -3.89 6.06
N VAL A 21 -28.25 -5.14 6.35
CA VAL A 21 -28.93 -6.32 5.77
C VAL A 21 -30.38 -6.42 6.25
N PHE A 22 -30.63 -6.15 7.53
CA PHE A 22 -31.99 -6.14 8.09
C PHE A 22 -32.87 -5.06 7.43
N CYS A 23 -32.35 -3.85 7.25
CA CYS A 23 -33.04 -2.78 6.52
C CYS A 23 -33.32 -3.15 5.05
N MET A 24 -32.37 -3.79 4.36
CA MET A 24 -32.57 -4.25 2.97
C MET A 24 -33.67 -5.30 2.85
N ILE A 25 -33.74 -6.24 3.80
CA ILE A 25 -34.79 -7.27 3.83
C ILE A 25 -36.17 -6.64 4.07
N ILE A 26 -36.28 -5.73 5.05
CA ILE A 26 -37.54 -5.04 5.35
C ILE A 26 -37.99 -4.17 4.17
N ALA A 27 -37.07 -3.40 3.57
CA ALA A 27 -37.38 -2.56 2.41
C ALA A 27 -37.84 -3.39 1.20
N SER A 28 -37.22 -4.55 0.98
CA SER A 28 -37.62 -5.47 -0.08
C SER A 28 -39.01 -6.08 0.15
N ILE A 29 -39.31 -6.54 1.38
CA ILE A 29 -40.64 -7.06 1.74
C ILE A 29 -41.71 -5.96 1.56
N TYR A 30 -41.40 -4.73 1.96
CA TYR A 30 -42.30 -3.59 1.79
C TYR A 30 -42.58 -3.29 0.31
N LEU A 31 -41.56 -3.29 -0.54
CA LEU A 31 -41.71 -3.10 -1.99
C LEU A 31 -42.56 -4.21 -2.64
N ILE A 32 -42.34 -5.47 -2.25
CA ILE A 32 -43.14 -6.60 -2.74
C ILE A 32 -44.60 -6.43 -2.31
N TYR A 33 -44.85 -6.06 -1.05
CA TYR A 33 -46.20 -5.87 -0.51
C TYR A 33 -46.97 -4.74 -1.22
N VAL A 34 -46.33 -3.57 -1.40
CA VAL A 34 -46.94 -2.43 -2.12
C VAL A 34 -47.24 -2.79 -3.56
N SER A 35 -46.41 -3.62 -4.18
CA SER A 35 -46.54 -3.98 -5.59
C SER A 35 -47.58 -5.09 -5.85
N ILE A 36 -47.88 -5.95 -4.89
CA ILE A 36 -48.74 -7.12 -5.12
C ILE A 36 -50.23 -6.75 -5.22
N PHE A 37 -50.67 -5.77 -4.44
CA PHE A 37 -52.05 -5.27 -4.45
C PHE A 37 -52.49 -4.67 -5.79
N PRO A 38 -51.76 -3.72 -6.40
CA PRO A 38 -52.13 -3.16 -7.68
C PRO A 38 -52.04 -4.19 -8.82
N ILE A 39 -51.11 -5.15 -8.75
CA ILE A 39 -51.06 -6.27 -9.73
C ILE A 39 -52.36 -7.08 -9.70
N ILE A 40 -52.84 -7.47 -8.51
CA ILE A 40 -54.08 -8.26 -8.37
C ILE A 40 -55.31 -7.46 -8.80
N PHE A 41 -55.37 -6.18 -8.43
CA PHE A 41 -56.49 -5.30 -8.77
C PHE A 41 -56.58 -5.05 -10.28
N ASN A 42 -55.44 -4.80 -10.92
CA ASN A 42 -55.35 -4.52 -12.36
C ASN A 42 -55.53 -5.79 -13.22
N LEU A 43 -55.35 -6.99 -12.64
CA LEU A 43 -55.65 -8.27 -13.29
C LEU A 43 -57.14 -8.68 -13.22
N THR A 44 -57.86 -8.18 -12.21
CA THR A 44 -59.26 -8.60 -11.89
C THR A 44 -60.29 -7.51 -12.23
N GLY A 45 -59.85 -6.26 -12.40
CA GLY A 45 -60.69 -5.09 -12.67
C GLY A 45 -60.44 -4.47 -14.06
N ASP A 46 -60.37 -3.14 -14.09
CA ASP A 46 -60.25 -2.35 -15.33
C ASP A 46 -58.79 -2.39 -15.83
N PHE A 47 -58.57 -3.00 -17.00
CA PHE A 47 -57.23 -3.39 -17.43
C PHE A 47 -56.43 -2.19 -17.97
N ASN A 48 -55.56 -1.63 -17.15
CA ASN A 48 -54.62 -0.59 -17.56
C ASN A 48 -53.20 -1.16 -17.68
N GLY A 49 -52.81 -1.51 -18.91
CA GLY A 49 -51.52 -2.15 -19.20
C GLY A 49 -50.28 -1.33 -18.81
N PHE A 50 -50.39 0.00 -18.76
CA PHE A 50 -49.28 0.86 -18.33
C PHE A 50 -49.02 0.76 -16.82
N ASP A 51 -50.09 0.76 -16.02
CA ASP A 51 -50.00 0.60 -14.57
C ASP A 51 -49.57 -0.83 -14.21
N LEU A 52 -50.02 -1.84 -14.95
CA LEU A 52 -49.55 -3.22 -14.80
C LEU A 52 -48.03 -3.34 -15.03
N ALA A 53 -47.50 -2.70 -16.07
CA ALA A 53 -46.08 -2.74 -16.41
C ALA A 53 -45.21 -2.09 -15.33
N ILE A 54 -45.61 -0.93 -14.80
CA ILE A 54 -44.88 -0.24 -13.72
C ILE A 54 -44.84 -1.11 -12.46
N ASN A 55 -45.99 -1.65 -12.06
CA ASN A 55 -46.06 -2.50 -10.87
C ASN A 55 -45.27 -3.82 -11.07
N LEU A 56 -45.27 -4.41 -12.27
CA LEU A 56 -44.45 -5.59 -12.56
C LEU A 56 -42.94 -5.31 -12.41
N ILE A 57 -42.47 -4.14 -12.87
CA ILE A 57 -41.07 -3.74 -12.74
C ILE A 57 -40.70 -3.57 -11.26
N ILE A 58 -41.54 -2.90 -10.47
CA ILE A 58 -41.34 -2.71 -9.03
C ILE A 58 -41.30 -4.06 -8.31
N PHE A 59 -42.17 -5.00 -8.68
CA PHE A 59 -42.17 -6.37 -8.15
C PHE A 59 -40.87 -7.12 -8.43
N ILE A 60 -40.38 -7.06 -9.67
CA ILE A 60 -39.11 -7.71 -10.08
C ILE A 60 -37.93 -7.11 -9.31
N ILE A 61 -37.90 -5.78 -9.14
CA ILE A 61 -36.88 -5.10 -8.34
C ILE A 61 -36.96 -5.57 -6.88
N GLY A 62 -38.16 -5.66 -6.30
CA GLY A 62 -38.38 -6.16 -4.95
C GLY A 62 -37.80 -7.56 -4.72
N ILE A 63 -38.10 -8.51 -5.62
CA ILE A 63 -37.56 -9.87 -5.59
C ILE A 63 -36.04 -9.89 -5.78
N GLY A 64 -35.52 -9.07 -6.70
CA GLY A 64 -34.09 -8.95 -6.96
C GLY A 64 -33.30 -8.47 -5.73
N VAL A 65 -33.83 -7.47 -5.01
CA VAL A 65 -33.23 -6.97 -3.77
C VAL A 65 -33.31 -8.03 -2.66
N LEU A 66 -34.41 -8.77 -2.55
CA LEU A 66 -34.54 -9.86 -1.57
C LEU A 66 -33.48 -10.93 -1.77
N ASN A 67 -33.33 -11.39 -3.02
CA ASN A 67 -32.37 -12.45 -3.37
C ASN A 67 -30.92 -11.98 -3.14
N SER A 68 -30.63 -10.72 -3.46
CA SER A 68 -29.32 -10.10 -3.21
C SER A 68 -29.01 -10.00 -1.72
N ALA A 69 -29.99 -9.61 -0.88
CA ALA A 69 -29.83 -9.54 0.56
C ALA A 69 -29.59 -10.94 1.18
N VAL A 70 -30.29 -11.97 0.71
CA VAL A 70 -30.11 -13.37 1.16
C VAL A 70 -28.74 -13.92 0.75
N LEU A 71 -28.31 -13.68 -0.49
CA LEU A 71 -26.97 -14.07 -0.97
C LEU A 71 -25.86 -13.39 -0.18
N PHE A 72 -26.02 -12.09 0.11
CA PHE A 72 -25.08 -11.34 0.92
C PHE A 72 -25.03 -11.88 2.35
N ALA A 73 -26.17 -12.13 2.99
CA ALA A 73 -26.22 -12.73 4.32
C ALA A 73 -25.53 -14.11 4.38
N ARG A 74 -25.77 -14.98 3.39
CA ARG A 74 -25.11 -16.29 3.30
C ARG A 74 -23.60 -16.17 3.15
N ARG A 75 -23.12 -15.27 2.28
CA ARG A 75 -21.68 -15.03 2.12
C ARG A 75 -21.06 -14.54 3.41
N THR A 76 -21.67 -13.58 4.10
CA THR A 76 -21.14 -13.04 5.36
C THR A 76 -21.02 -14.11 6.45
N VAL A 77 -21.99 -15.03 6.56
CA VAL A 77 -21.92 -16.16 7.50
C VAL A 77 -20.82 -17.14 7.12
N LEU A 78 -20.67 -17.48 5.84
CA LEU A 78 -19.62 -18.37 5.36
C LEU A 78 -18.22 -17.79 5.56
N TYR A 79 -18.03 -16.48 5.36
CA TYR A 79 -16.76 -15.80 5.62
C TYR A 79 -16.40 -15.78 7.10
N ALA A 80 -17.37 -15.59 8.00
CA ALA A 80 -17.11 -15.67 9.43
C ALA A 80 -16.63 -17.07 9.86
N GLU A 81 -17.25 -18.12 9.33
CA GLU A 81 -16.89 -19.50 9.66
C GLU A 81 -15.55 -19.93 9.05
N SER A 82 -15.25 -19.49 7.82
CA SER A 82 -13.98 -19.79 7.17
C SER A 82 -12.80 -18.97 7.70
N ILE A 83 -13.04 -17.76 8.22
CA ILE A 83 -12.02 -16.98 8.95
C ILE A 83 -11.69 -17.67 10.28
N ASP A 84 -12.68 -18.11 11.06
CA ASP A 84 -12.43 -18.81 12.33
C ASP A 84 -11.66 -20.12 12.11
N LEU A 85 -12.03 -20.92 11.10
CA LEU A 85 -11.31 -22.15 10.72
C LEU A 85 -9.88 -21.88 10.22
N ALA A 86 -9.69 -20.81 9.43
CA ALA A 86 -8.37 -20.41 8.98
C ALA A 86 -7.52 -19.91 10.15
N PHE A 87 -8.07 -19.09 11.05
CA PHE A 87 -7.33 -18.60 12.21
C PHE A 87 -6.92 -19.74 13.14
N ASP A 88 -7.78 -20.72 13.42
CA ASP A 88 -7.42 -21.86 14.27
C ASP A 88 -6.26 -22.69 13.68
N TYR A 89 -6.20 -22.79 12.35
CA TYR A 89 -5.12 -23.48 11.64
C TYR A 89 -3.82 -22.66 11.54
N PHE A 90 -3.92 -21.35 11.34
CA PHE A 90 -2.76 -20.48 11.12
C PHE A 90 -2.15 -19.92 12.41
N TYR A 91 -2.92 -19.79 13.50
CA TYR A 91 -2.47 -19.20 14.77
C TYR A 91 -1.22 -19.86 15.38
N PRO A 92 -1.11 -21.20 15.52
CA PRO A 92 0.10 -21.84 16.06
C PRO A 92 1.34 -21.66 15.18
N ARG A 93 1.15 -21.26 13.91
CA ARG A 93 2.24 -21.01 12.96
C ARG A 93 2.71 -19.54 12.97
N ILE A 94 1.85 -18.62 13.39
CA ILE A 94 2.16 -17.19 13.51
C ILE A 94 2.71 -16.86 14.90
N GLU A 95 2.30 -17.58 15.94
CA GLU A 95 2.83 -17.44 17.31
C GLU A 95 4.37 -17.47 17.42
N PRO A 96 5.11 -18.43 16.81
CA PRO A 96 6.56 -18.42 16.86
C PRO A 96 7.17 -17.20 16.15
N VAL A 97 6.56 -16.73 15.05
CA VAL A 97 7.02 -15.56 14.30
C VAL A 97 6.82 -14.27 15.10
N LEU A 98 5.66 -14.11 15.76
CA LEU A 98 5.40 -13.00 16.67
C LEU A 98 6.38 -12.98 17.85
N ARG A 99 6.70 -14.16 18.38
CA ARG A 99 7.68 -14.30 19.46
C ARG A 99 9.09 -13.95 19.01
N GLU A 100 9.45 -14.33 17.79
CA GLU A 100 10.74 -14.01 17.17
C GLU A 100 10.86 -12.50 16.89
N VAL A 101 9.80 -11.86 16.39
CA VAL A 101 9.75 -10.39 16.21
C VAL A 101 9.86 -9.66 17.54
N ALA A 102 9.21 -10.16 18.60
CA ALA A 102 9.33 -9.60 19.94
C ALA A 102 10.76 -9.75 20.50
N SER A 103 11.45 -10.87 20.26
CA SER A 103 12.86 -11.01 20.65
C SER A 103 13.79 -10.09 19.86
N VAL A 104 13.55 -9.94 18.54
CA VAL A 104 14.34 -9.05 17.69
C VAL A 104 14.17 -7.58 18.13
N GLN A 105 12.97 -7.18 18.57
CA GLN A 105 12.73 -5.84 19.10
C GLN A 105 13.54 -5.56 20.38
N VAL A 106 13.64 -6.54 21.28
CA VAL A 106 14.47 -6.43 22.50
C VAL A 106 15.96 -6.33 22.13
N ASP A 107 16.43 -7.09 21.15
CA ASP A 107 17.80 -7.02 20.67
C ASP A 107 18.13 -5.66 20.01
N PHE A 108 17.17 -5.06 19.29
CA PHE A 108 17.31 -3.71 18.74
C PHE A 108 17.39 -2.62 19.82
N GLU A 109 16.59 -2.74 20.89
CA GLU A 109 16.65 -1.82 22.02
C GLU A 109 18.01 -1.90 22.72
N MET A 110 18.52 -3.11 22.91
CA MET A 110 19.85 -3.34 23.48
C MET A 110 20.99 -2.86 22.55
N MET A 111 20.84 -2.96 21.23
CA MET A 111 21.78 -2.36 20.26
C MET A 111 21.75 -0.84 20.30
N LYS A 112 20.57 -0.23 20.43
CA LYS A 112 20.42 1.22 20.56
C LYS A 112 21.15 1.73 21.82
N ASP A 113 20.98 1.05 22.95
CA ASP A 113 21.68 1.39 24.19
C ASP A 113 23.21 1.30 24.05
N ARG A 114 23.70 0.26 23.35
CA ARG A 114 25.14 0.13 23.03
C ARG A 114 25.62 1.25 22.13
N LEU A 115 24.83 1.64 21.14
CA LEU A 115 25.17 2.71 20.20
C LEU A 115 25.20 4.06 20.91
N ASP A 116 24.28 4.32 21.82
CA ASP A 116 24.25 5.53 22.66
C ASP A 116 25.44 5.57 23.63
N ALA A 117 25.81 4.43 24.23
CA ALA A 117 27.01 4.33 25.08
C ALA A 117 28.29 4.58 24.28
N MET A 118 28.38 4.05 23.06
CA MET A 118 29.50 4.29 22.16
C MET A 118 29.56 5.74 21.68
N ASN A 119 28.42 6.35 21.35
CA ASN A 119 28.33 7.75 20.96
C ASN A 119 28.78 8.67 22.10
N ARG A 120 28.40 8.36 23.35
CA ARG A 120 28.90 9.06 24.55
C ARG A 120 30.40 8.88 24.73
N ASN A 121 30.95 7.69 24.49
CA ASN A 121 32.39 7.46 24.54
C ASN A 121 33.15 8.21 23.44
N ILE A 122 32.61 8.27 22.22
CA ILE A 122 33.17 9.06 21.11
C ILE A 122 33.14 10.55 21.44
N GLU A 123 32.07 11.05 22.05
CA GLU A 123 31.96 12.43 22.51
C GLU A 123 32.96 12.74 23.64
N HIS A 124 33.21 11.79 24.55
CA HIS A 124 34.24 11.91 25.57
C HIS A 124 35.66 11.92 24.98
N LEU A 125 35.94 11.06 23.98
CA LEU A 125 37.20 11.03 23.25
C LEU A 125 37.42 12.32 22.45
N ARG A 126 36.36 12.85 21.83
CA ARG A 126 36.38 14.12 21.10
C ARG A 126 36.69 15.30 22.01
N ARG A 127 36.20 15.29 23.25
CA ARG A 127 36.53 16.31 24.27
C ARG A 127 37.97 16.20 24.77
N GLN A 128 38.56 15.00 24.79
CA GLN A 128 39.96 14.79 25.16
C GLN A 128 40.96 15.17 24.05
N ILE A 129 40.55 15.12 22.78
CA ILE A 129 41.44 15.36 21.61
C ILE A 129 41.50 16.85 21.19
N GLY A 130 40.77 17.74 21.86
CA GLY A 130 40.74 19.17 21.50
C GLY A 130 39.85 19.44 20.27
N PRO A 131 39.51 20.71 20.00
CA PRO A 131 38.40 21.04 19.11
C PRO A 131 38.81 20.86 17.64
N ALA A 132 38.70 19.64 17.14
CA ALA A 132 38.47 19.43 15.72
C ALA A 132 37.00 19.77 15.44
N GLU A 133 36.79 20.84 14.68
CA GLU A 133 35.49 21.32 14.21
C GLU A 133 34.61 20.15 13.76
N PRO A 134 33.34 20.07 14.20
CA PRO A 134 32.44 19.06 13.67
C PRO A 134 32.16 19.37 12.21
N PRO A 135 32.12 18.36 11.31
CA PRO A 135 31.35 18.51 10.09
C PRO A 135 29.90 18.73 10.52
N ARG A 136 29.44 19.97 10.38
CA ARG A 136 28.01 20.29 10.28
C ARG A 136 27.47 19.40 9.16
N ASP A 137 26.46 18.56 9.49
CA ASP A 137 25.47 17.95 8.56
C ASP A 137 25.17 16.44 8.79
N ALA A 138 25.79 15.76 9.76
CA ALA A 138 25.47 14.34 10.01
C ALA A 138 24.25 14.10 10.94
N GLY A 139 23.79 15.11 11.69
CA GLY A 139 22.77 14.95 12.74
C GLY A 139 21.31 15.14 12.30
N SER A 140 21.05 15.66 11.09
CA SER A 140 19.70 16.00 10.62
C SER A 140 19.06 14.95 9.71
N LEU A 141 19.80 13.92 9.27
CA LEU A 141 19.33 12.96 8.28
C LEU A 141 18.48 11.81 8.85
N VAL A 142 18.62 11.51 10.15
CA VAL A 142 17.96 10.34 10.78
C VAL A 142 16.50 10.62 11.16
N GLY A 143 16.15 11.88 11.43
CA GLY A 143 14.77 12.26 11.77
C GLY A 143 13.84 12.29 10.56
N THR A 144 14.33 12.81 9.43
CA THR A 144 13.57 12.92 8.18
C THR A 144 13.29 11.55 7.55
N SER A 145 14.22 10.60 7.66
CA SER A 145 14.09 9.28 7.06
C SER A 145 12.96 8.43 7.66
N VAL A 146 12.67 8.57 8.96
CA VAL A 146 11.61 7.78 9.61
C VAL A 146 10.22 8.25 9.18
N THR A 147 10.01 9.56 9.09
CA THR A 147 8.74 10.14 8.64
C THR A 147 8.49 9.87 7.16
N ALA A 148 9.52 10.01 6.31
CA ALA A 148 9.48 9.62 4.90
C ALA A 148 9.14 8.12 4.73
N PHE A 149 9.80 7.26 5.49
CA PHE A 149 9.53 5.82 5.50
C PHE A 149 8.08 5.51 5.89
N MET A 150 7.55 6.15 6.95
CA MET A 150 6.15 6.00 7.34
C MET A 150 5.19 6.43 6.22
N HIS A 151 5.44 7.56 5.55
CA HIS A 151 4.60 8.04 4.45
C HIS A 151 4.59 7.06 3.27
N ILE A 152 5.75 6.50 2.91
CA ILE A 152 5.87 5.51 1.83
C ILE A 152 5.13 4.21 2.18
N VAL A 153 5.26 3.71 3.42
CA VAL A 153 4.56 2.51 3.89
C VAL A 153 3.05 2.73 3.92
N LEU A 154 2.60 3.89 4.38
CA LEU A 154 1.18 4.25 4.36
C LEU A 154 0.64 4.33 2.94
N LEU A 155 1.40 4.95 2.02
CA LEU A 155 1.04 5.03 0.61
C LEU A 155 0.96 3.65 -0.04
N ALA A 156 1.91 2.75 0.26
CA ALA A 156 1.89 1.38 -0.21
C ALA A 156 0.63 0.63 0.25
N ASN A 157 0.23 0.77 1.53
CA ASN A 157 -1.01 0.18 2.04
C ASN A 157 -2.27 0.74 1.36
N ILE A 158 -2.32 2.06 1.12
CA ILE A 158 -3.42 2.68 0.35
C ILE A 158 -3.47 2.08 -1.06
N THR A 159 -2.33 1.92 -1.73
CA THR A 159 -2.29 1.39 -3.08
C THR A 159 -2.74 -0.07 -3.14
N LEU A 160 -2.37 -0.88 -2.15
CA LEU A 160 -2.88 -2.24 -2.00
C LEU A 160 -4.40 -2.25 -1.85
N GLY A 161 -4.95 -1.35 -1.02
CA GLY A 161 -6.40 -1.19 -0.86
C GLY A 161 -7.09 -0.82 -2.17
N VAL A 162 -6.51 0.08 -2.96
CA VAL A 162 -7.02 0.45 -4.29
C VAL A 162 -6.97 -0.74 -5.25
N PHE A 163 -5.92 -1.55 -5.25
CA PHE A 163 -5.86 -2.77 -6.07
C PHE A 163 -6.91 -3.80 -5.66
N ILE A 164 -7.11 -4.05 -4.37
CA ILE A 164 -8.16 -4.97 -3.88
C ILE A 164 -9.54 -4.49 -4.31
N PHE A 165 -9.81 -3.19 -4.19
CA PHE A 165 -11.06 -2.59 -4.67
C PHE A 165 -11.27 -2.78 -6.17
N LEU A 166 -10.23 -2.55 -6.98
CA LEU A 166 -10.28 -2.74 -8.43
C LEU A 166 -10.41 -4.20 -8.86
N LEU A 167 -9.91 -5.16 -8.06
CA LEU A 167 -10.12 -6.60 -8.28
C LEU A 167 -11.57 -6.99 -8.05
N GLN A 168 -12.28 -6.32 -7.13
CA GLN A 168 -13.66 -6.64 -6.77
C GLN A 168 -14.68 -6.07 -7.76
N ASP A 169 -14.46 -4.85 -8.27
CA ASP A 169 -15.36 -4.18 -9.22
C ASP A 169 -14.58 -3.53 -10.37
N THR A 170 -14.30 -4.31 -11.41
CA THR A 170 -13.59 -3.80 -12.60
C THR A 170 -14.60 -3.21 -13.59
N ARG A 171 -14.75 -1.87 -13.55
CA ARG A 171 -15.64 -1.12 -14.45
C ARG A 171 -14.85 -0.19 -15.37
N GLY A 172 -15.55 0.57 -16.21
CA GLY A 172 -14.93 1.54 -17.13
C GLY A 172 -14.07 2.62 -16.47
N TYR A 173 -14.14 2.80 -15.13
CA TYR A 173 -13.30 3.77 -14.42
C TYR A 173 -11.88 3.26 -14.08
N THR A 174 -11.62 1.95 -14.18
CA THR A 174 -10.31 1.33 -13.88
C THR A 174 -9.10 2.04 -14.49
N PRO A 175 -9.06 2.39 -15.79
CA PRO A 175 -7.90 3.07 -16.38
C PRO A 175 -7.60 4.42 -15.72
N TYR A 176 -8.62 5.17 -15.32
CA TYR A 176 -8.43 6.49 -14.70
C TYR A 176 -7.91 6.35 -13.26
N VAL A 177 -8.47 5.41 -12.48
CA VAL A 177 -8.03 5.14 -11.11
C VAL A 177 -6.56 4.70 -11.09
N LEU A 178 -6.18 3.81 -11.99
CA LEU A 178 -4.78 3.38 -12.12
C LEU A 178 -3.87 4.54 -12.51
N THR A 179 -4.29 5.39 -13.46
CA THR A 179 -3.49 6.56 -13.86
C THR A 179 -3.25 7.51 -12.68
N VAL A 180 -4.30 7.82 -11.91
CA VAL A 180 -4.17 8.64 -10.69
C VAL A 180 -3.20 8.00 -9.71
N LEU A 181 -3.25 6.67 -9.54
CA LEU A 181 -2.35 5.95 -8.65
C LEU A 181 -0.87 6.12 -9.03
N TYR A 182 -0.55 6.04 -10.34
CA TYR A 182 0.81 6.29 -10.84
C TYR A 182 1.25 7.74 -10.61
N VAL A 183 0.36 8.71 -10.82
CA VAL A 183 0.65 10.14 -10.59
C VAL A 183 0.88 10.42 -9.10
N VAL A 184 0.10 9.80 -8.21
CA VAL A 184 0.29 9.92 -6.76
C VAL A 184 1.65 9.38 -6.34
N TRP A 185 2.07 8.23 -6.89
CA TRP A 185 3.41 7.68 -6.64
C TRP A 185 4.52 8.57 -7.17
N TRP A 186 4.36 9.12 -8.37
CA TRP A 186 5.28 10.12 -8.90
C TRP A 186 5.40 11.32 -7.97
N LEU A 187 4.27 11.84 -7.46
CA LEU A 187 4.24 12.99 -6.57
C LEU A 187 4.96 12.68 -5.25
N ALA A 188 4.73 11.50 -4.68
CA ALA A 188 5.38 11.07 -3.44
C ALA A 188 6.91 11.03 -3.59
N VAL A 189 7.43 10.43 -4.65
CA VAL A 189 8.87 10.35 -4.91
C VAL A 189 9.45 11.74 -5.24
N THR A 190 8.71 12.56 -5.99
CA THR A 190 9.14 13.93 -6.35
C THR A 190 9.22 14.84 -5.12
N ALA A 191 8.28 14.70 -4.19
CA ALA A 191 8.27 15.45 -2.93
C ALA A 191 9.42 15.04 -2.01
N GLU A 192 9.74 13.75 -1.94
CA GLU A 192 10.83 13.23 -1.09
C GLU A 192 12.20 13.78 -1.50
N TYR A 193 12.42 13.93 -2.80
CA TYR A 193 13.72 14.32 -3.38
C TYR A 193 13.76 15.78 -3.85
N ASP A 194 12.76 16.60 -3.53
CA ASP A 194 12.60 17.99 -3.98
C ASP A 194 12.85 18.18 -5.50
N LEU A 195 12.40 17.21 -6.29
CA LEU A 195 12.68 17.08 -7.73
C LEU A 195 11.87 18.07 -8.60
N TRP A 196 11.13 19.00 -7.98
CA TRP A 196 10.23 19.95 -8.64
C TRP A 196 10.94 20.89 -9.62
N LYS A 197 12.20 21.24 -9.33
CA LYS A 197 13.00 22.16 -10.13
C LYS A 197 13.64 21.49 -11.35
N VAL A 198 13.67 20.16 -11.38
CA VAL A 198 14.29 19.39 -12.47
C VAL A 198 13.25 19.17 -13.57
N SER A 199 13.49 19.75 -14.74
CA SER A 199 12.59 19.60 -15.91
C SER A 199 12.37 18.13 -16.31
N GLY A 200 13.37 17.27 -16.09
CA GLY A 200 13.27 15.83 -16.35
C GLY A 200 12.17 15.13 -15.55
N SER A 201 11.90 15.56 -14.32
CA SER A 201 10.89 14.95 -13.44
C SER A 201 9.48 15.05 -14.01
N TRP A 202 9.17 16.14 -14.71
CA TRP A 202 7.87 16.35 -15.35
C TRP A 202 7.65 15.38 -16.51
N THR A 203 8.71 14.99 -17.22
CA THR A 203 8.61 14.00 -18.31
C THR A 203 8.13 12.64 -17.77
N TRP A 204 8.56 12.27 -16.57
CA TRP A 204 8.16 11.02 -15.93
C TRP A 204 6.68 10.95 -15.60
N VAL A 205 6.02 12.08 -15.30
CA VAL A 205 4.56 12.09 -15.03
C VAL A 205 3.72 11.99 -16.30
N PHE A 206 4.24 12.49 -17.44
CA PHE A 206 3.54 12.40 -18.72
C PHE A 206 3.44 10.97 -19.24
N VAL A 207 4.45 10.14 -18.95
CA VAL A 207 4.47 8.73 -19.36
C VAL A 207 3.23 7.97 -18.85
N PRO A 208 2.94 7.90 -17.54
CA PRO A 208 1.76 7.19 -17.06
C PRO A 208 0.45 7.83 -17.51
N ILE A 209 0.36 9.16 -17.62
CA ILE A 209 -0.85 9.85 -18.09
C ILE A 209 -1.25 9.40 -19.50
N LEU A 210 -0.26 9.18 -20.37
CA LEU A 210 -0.50 8.83 -21.77
C LEU A 210 -0.55 7.31 -21.99
N PHE A 211 0.38 6.57 -21.40
CA PHE A 211 0.53 5.13 -21.65
C PHE A 211 -0.40 4.26 -20.79
N VAL A 212 -0.66 4.61 -19.52
CA VAL A 212 -1.47 3.73 -18.64
C VAL A 212 -2.91 3.56 -19.15
N PRO A 213 -3.63 4.62 -19.56
CA PRO A 213 -4.95 4.46 -20.15
C PRO A 213 -4.92 3.64 -21.45
N ALA A 214 -3.94 3.89 -22.33
CA ALA A 214 -3.79 3.19 -23.60
C ALA A 214 -3.55 1.68 -23.41
N ILE A 215 -2.61 1.32 -22.52
CA ILE A 215 -2.31 -0.09 -22.22
C ILE A 215 -3.49 -0.74 -21.50
N CYS A 216 -4.21 -0.03 -20.62
CA CYS A 216 -5.42 -0.55 -20.00
C CYS A 216 -6.49 -0.89 -21.05
N ILE A 217 -6.78 0.03 -21.97
CA ILE A 217 -7.79 -0.20 -23.02
C ILE A 217 -7.39 -1.40 -23.90
N LEU A 218 -6.11 -1.47 -24.29
CA LEU A 218 -5.58 -2.56 -25.11
C LEU A 218 -5.67 -3.90 -24.38
N THR A 219 -5.18 -3.96 -23.14
CA THR A 219 -5.11 -5.21 -22.36
C THR A 219 -6.50 -5.70 -21.96
N ASN A 220 -7.46 -4.79 -21.73
CA ASN A 220 -8.84 -5.15 -21.42
C ASN A 220 -9.52 -5.86 -22.59
N LYS A 221 -9.11 -5.57 -23.83
CA LYS A 221 -9.60 -6.25 -25.04
C LYS A 221 -8.93 -7.60 -25.28
N LEU A 222 -7.69 -7.80 -24.84
CA LEU A 222 -6.89 -8.99 -25.15
C LEU A 222 -6.89 -10.07 -24.05
N ALA A 223 -6.78 -9.71 -22.77
CA ALA A 223 -6.38 -10.67 -21.71
C ALA A 223 -7.35 -10.77 -20.52
N GLY A 224 -8.43 -9.99 -20.53
CA GLY A 224 -9.42 -9.94 -19.45
C GLY A 224 -9.00 -9.11 -18.22
N SER A 225 -9.98 -8.75 -17.39
CA SER A 225 -9.85 -7.77 -16.31
C SER A 225 -8.78 -8.10 -15.26
N TYR A 226 -8.69 -9.37 -14.85
CA TYR A 226 -7.75 -9.80 -13.80
C TYR A 226 -6.29 -9.76 -14.26
N THR A 227 -6.03 -10.21 -15.49
CA THR A 227 -4.70 -10.19 -16.10
C THR A 227 -4.21 -8.76 -16.32
N LEU A 228 -5.11 -7.86 -16.73
CA LEU A 228 -4.81 -6.42 -16.84
C LEU A 228 -4.33 -5.85 -15.51
N LEU A 229 -5.03 -6.15 -14.42
CA LEU A 229 -4.67 -5.63 -13.10
C LEU A 229 -3.30 -6.12 -12.64
N ALA A 230 -2.99 -7.39 -12.88
CA ALA A 230 -1.69 -7.96 -12.56
C ALA A 230 -0.55 -7.27 -13.32
N TRP A 231 -0.70 -7.07 -14.63
CA TRP A 231 0.29 -6.36 -15.45
C TRP A 231 0.46 -4.90 -15.01
N MET A 232 -0.63 -4.23 -14.65
CA MET A 232 -0.61 -2.84 -14.19
C MET A 232 0.03 -2.69 -12.81
N ALA A 233 -0.17 -3.65 -11.91
CA ALA A 233 0.51 -3.69 -10.62
C ALA A 233 2.02 -3.91 -10.78
N LEU A 234 2.41 -4.85 -11.64
CA LEU A 234 3.82 -5.14 -11.93
C LEU A 234 4.50 -3.95 -12.60
N GLY A 235 3.82 -3.31 -13.56
CA GLY A 235 4.27 -2.06 -14.17
C GLY A 235 4.44 -0.92 -13.18
N LEU A 236 3.57 -0.82 -12.15
CA LEU A 236 3.64 0.24 -11.15
C LEU A 236 4.88 0.07 -10.28
N VAL A 237 5.16 -1.15 -9.82
CA VAL A 237 6.37 -1.46 -9.04
C VAL A 237 7.62 -1.16 -9.85
N ALA A 238 7.66 -1.57 -11.13
CA ALA A 238 8.77 -1.28 -12.03
C ALA A 238 8.96 0.23 -12.26
N TYR A 239 7.86 0.97 -12.43
CA TYR A 239 7.86 2.43 -12.59
C TYR A 239 8.41 3.14 -11.36
N ILE A 240 7.90 2.81 -10.17
CA ILE A 240 8.35 3.38 -8.90
C ILE A 240 9.84 3.10 -8.69
N GLY A 241 10.26 1.84 -8.87
CA GLY A 241 11.66 1.45 -8.71
C GLY A 241 12.61 2.20 -9.67
N SER A 242 12.19 2.34 -10.93
CA SER A 242 12.98 3.06 -11.95
C SER A 242 13.08 4.56 -11.64
N TYR A 243 11.95 5.19 -11.28
CA TYR A 243 11.91 6.61 -10.95
C TYR A 243 12.69 6.92 -9.66
N TYR A 244 12.58 6.04 -8.66
CA TYR A 244 13.34 6.11 -7.42
C TYR A 244 14.85 6.00 -7.66
N LEU A 245 15.29 5.03 -8.48
CA LEU A 245 16.70 4.90 -8.86
C LEU A 245 17.21 6.16 -9.56
N TRP A 246 16.42 6.71 -10.47
CA TRP A 246 16.76 7.92 -11.22
C TRP A 246 16.87 9.14 -10.32
N GLY A 247 15.92 9.36 -9.41
CA GLY A 247 15.98 10.43 -8.41
C GLY A 247 17.20 10.31 -7.50
N ARG A 248 17.52 9.08 -7.06
CA ARG A 248 18.71 8.81 -6.24
C ARG A 248 20.02 9.10 -7.00
N TYR A 249 20.08 8.74 -8.29
CA TYR A 249 21.24 8.99 -9.13
C TYR A 249 21.52 10.50 -9.29
N LEU A 250 20.46 11.31 -9.45
CA LEU A 250 20.56 12.76 -9.60
C LEU A 250 21.09 13.49 -8.37
N ILE A 251 20.80 12.98 -7.17
CA ILE A 251 21.19 13.63 -5.91
C ILE A 251 22.53 13.14 -5.39
N HIS A 252 22.83 11.85 -5.56
CA HIS A 252 24.02 11.24 -4.97
C HIS A 252 25.18 11.05 -5.94
N GLU A 253 25.01 11.31 -7.24
CA GLU A 253 26.01 11.08 -8.31
C GLU A 253 26.66 9.68 -8.33
N MET A 254 26.11 8.72 -7.56
CA MET A 254 26.60 7.36 -7.45
C MET A 254 25.57 6.41 -8.02
N LEU A 255 25.97 5.66 -9.05
CA LEU A 255 25.21 4.47 -9.49
C LEU A 255 25.19 3.46 -8.33
N PRO A 256 24.03 2.84 -8.01
CA PRO A 256 23.93 1.83 -6.96
C PRO A 256 24.76 0.56 -7.24
N PHE A 257 25.31 0.43 -8.45
CA PHE A 257 26.25 -0.61 -8.86
C PHE A 257 27.55 0.02 -9.36
N ASP A 258 28.24 0.80 -8.53
CA ASP A 258 29.61 1.18 -8.85
C ASP A 258 30.53 -0.03 -8.68
N LEU A 259 30.74 -0.76 -9.78
CA LEU A 259 31.66 -1.89 -9.88
C LEU A 259 33.11 -1.44 -10.13
N HIS A 260 33.44 -0.15 -9.94
CA HIS A 260 34.80 0.36 -10.06
C HIS A 260 35.26 1.02 -8.77
N HIS A 261 35.62 0.14 -7.83
CA HIS A 261 36.60 0.43 -6.81
C HIS A 261 37.94 0.76 -7.51
N HIS A 262 38.14 2.02 -7.91
CA HIS A 262 39.47 2.54 -8.16
C HIS A 262 40.02 3.00 -6.80
N PRO A 263 40.90 2.21 -6.14
CA PRO A 263 41.62 2.74 -5.01
C PRO A 263 42.42 3.94 -5.51
N LYS A 264 42.08 5.14 -5.03
CA LYS A 264 42.96 6.30 -5.10
C LYS A 264 44.22 5.92 -4.35
N ILE A 265 45.23 5.45 -5.09
CA ILE A 265 46.58 5.32 -4.57
C ILE A 265 47.04 6.73 -4.26
N ASP A 266 47.18 7.01 -2.96
CA ASP A 266 47.72 8.23 -2.40
C ASP A 266 49.11 8.51 -2.99
N SER A 267 49.16 9.29 -4.06
CA SER A 267 50.39 9.77 -4.69
C SER A 267 51.13 10.81 -3.83
N VAL A 268 50.59 11.13 -2.65
CA VAL A 268 51.20 12.07 -1.70
C VAL A 268 52.28 11.39 -0.85
N LYS A 269 52.24 10.06 -0.65
CA LYS A 269 53.21 9.37 0.22
C LYS A 269 54.51 8.96 -0.49
N THR A 270 54.53 8.88 -1.81
CA THR A 270 55.77 8.58 -2.58
C THR A 270 56.68 9.79 -2.79
N ARG A 271 56.23 11.02 -2.50
CA ARG A 271 57.09 12.21 -2.66
C ARG A 271 57.98 12.50 -1.44
N TYR A 272 57.65 11.96 -0.26
CA TYR A 272 58.46 12.14 0.96
C TYR A 272 59.50 11.04 1.22
N LEU A 273 59.48 9.94 0.45
CA LEU A 273 60.47 8.85 0.56
C LEU A 273 61.60 8.92 -0.48
N GLY A 274 61.62 9.94 -1.34
CA GLY A 274 62.58 10.08 -2.44
C GLY A 274 63.65 11.15 -2.26
N TRP A 275 63.75 11.80 -1.10
CA TRP A 275 64.64 12.96 -0.87
C TRP A 275 65.78 12.73 0.13
N ASP A 276 66.03 11.49 0.56
CA ASP A 276 67.10 11.17 1.51
C ASP A 276 68.14 10.20 0.92
N ARG A 277 68.62 10.49 -0.29
CA ARG A 277 69.83 9.84 -0.82
C ARG A 277 70.39 10.58 -2.02
N LYS A 278 71.13 11.67 -1.80
CA LYS A 278 72.13 12.22 -2.74
C LYS A 278 72.90 13.38 -2.09
N ASP A 279 73.67 13.09 -1.06
CA ASP A 279 74.73 13.99 -0.56
C ASP A 279 75.87 13.15 0.07
N GLU A 280 76.39 12.17 -0.68
CA GLU A 280 77.70 11.58 -0.39
C GLU A 280 78.35 11.18 -1.72
N GLN A 281 79.11 12.12 -2.30
CA GLN A 281 80.35 11.90 -3.07
C GLN A 281 81.00 13.22 -3.45
#